data_AF-A0A7J7KR16-F1
#
_entry.id   AF-A0A7J7KR16-F1
#
_cell.length_a   1.000
_cell.length_b   1.000
_cell.length_c   1.000
_cell.angle_alpha   90.00
_cell.angle_beta   90.00
_cell.angle_gamma   90.00
#
_symmetry.space_group_name_H-M   'P 1'
#
loop_
_entity.id
_entity.type
_entity.pdbx_description
1 polymer ?
#
loop_
_entity_poly.entity_id
_entity_poly.type
_entity_poly.pdbx_seq_one_letter_code
_entity_poly.pdbx_strand_id
1 'polypeptide(L)'
;MLGTKMKQNYTFWCSCAVVIITHHTLYISDARRDTGLDPTTTIFKTGPVMDAVRGSTFELRCDVSNRPDGISQEQYIKTRWERDSTNCSEGISTCKILIAQDRLPKDEQKYGLKFQAADTYFLIIKNVDENDEGNYDCQLPLTLYTKVYDTVRLRVDVIPLTLYTKVYDTVRLRVVEAPSIDPLKTSSDMTVTLGEDVELTCAAYGRPKPLVKWTRAGNRMLPGGGYVRYSEKLLIKEIDFNGRGDYICTATNDLGDDDRIININMDFPPDVQAKNAGASQKIGYEIQLFCHVDASSNSRPVVTWTVGGDVVGSSNSDLYKVTDYTSAFSRVISKLTIYKVSPAEINTDIKCSARNALRNRQRCLQNHRVGYCATHPRSVVIIQSSIADTFLVVILCHSLDSLNELLLVDCAVAHFAGGEKVTEEAILTFSVEDYQGSGEEKNVSIHIGLFGEIAPMSVLNFVGLCKGQAKQGKFLHYVGTPLHRIVPDFVLQMGDVLNRDGTGGYSIFGPTYDDEEFHMSHVSKGFMGMANTGKNTNGSQFYITLAKARWLDRSHVVFGKVIKGLDVVAEIGEIPASKATAHPMKNIKISACQIVDIDRKWVMTEEQLFSDEDIKV
;
A
#
# COMPACT_ATOMS: atom_id res chain seq x y z
N MET A 1 70.08 29.69 23.03
CA MET A 1 71.32 30.09 22.31
C MET A 1 70.95 31.05 21.19
N LEU A 2 71.96 31.61 20.50
CA LEU A 2 71.96 32.39 19.24
C LEU A 2 70.81 32.05 18.25
N GLY A 3 70.27 32.92 17.38
CA GLY A 3 70.63 34.26 16.84
C GLY A 3 69.90 34.42 15.48
N THR A 4 69.79 35.53 14.73
CA THR A 4 70.24 36.94 14.80
C THR A 4 69.35 37.76 13.82
N LYS A 5 68.74 38.89 14.22
CA LYS A 5 69.19 40.29 14.01
C LYS A 5 69.52 40.75 12.57
N MET A 6 68.70 41.67 12.04
CA MET A 6 69.00 43.06 11.58
C MET A 6 67.66 43.70 11.15
N LYS A 7 67.20 44.90 11.51
CA LYS A 7 67.74 46.15 12.08
C LYS A 7 68.43 47.12 11.09
N GLN A 8 67.75 48.24 10.81
CA GLN A 8 68.34 49.56 10.56
C GLN A 8 67.75 50.56 11.58
N ASN A 9 68.44 51.68 11.86
CA ASN A 9 67.98 52.76 12.76
C ASN A 9 67.98 54.10 12.01
N TYR A 10 67.30 55.13 12.55
CA TYR A 10 67.80 56.51 12.66
C TYR A 10 67.08 57.24 13.84
N THR A 11 67.60 58.37 14.34
CA THR A 11 67.31 58.90 15.71
C THR A 11 67.45 60.44 15.82
N PHE A 12 67.30 61.00 17.04
CA PHE A 12 67.61 62.37 17.54
C PHE A 12 66.48 63.44 17.44
N TRP A 13 66.28 64.38 18.39
CA TRP A 13 66.62 64.44 19.85
C TRP A 13 65.89 65.60 20.59
N CYS A 14 65.79 65.53 21.93
CA CYS A 14 65.44 66.63 22.88
C CYS A 14 64.05 67.31 22.73
N SER A 15 63.51 68.15 23.65
CA SER A 15 64.08 68.91 24.79
C SER A 15 63.14 68.95 26.03
N CYS A 16 63.60 69.55 27.15
CA CYS A 16 62.91 69.56 28.45
C CYS A 16 62.24 70.90 28.84
N ALA A 17 61.20 70.84 29.69
CA ALA A 17 60.59 71.97 30.42
C ALA A 17 60.19 71.51 31.85
N VAL A 18 59.84 72.43 32.77
CA VAL A 18 60.05 72.22 34.23
C VAL A 18 58.98 72.87 35.15
N VAL A 19 58.70 72.17 36.26
CA VAL A 19 58.30 72.54 37.66
C VAL A 19 57.93 74.03 37.91
N ILE A 20 56.80 74.37 38.58
CA ILE A 20 56.69 74.59 40.05
C ILE A 20 55.21 74.65 40.56
N ILE A 21 54.95 73.86 41.63
CA ILE A 21 54.10 74.01 42.87
C ILE A 21 53.22 75.30 43.04
N THR A 22 52.04 75.38 43.70
CA THR A 22 51.39 74.79 44.92
C THR A 22 49.82 74.83 44.80
N HIS A 23 48.90 74.38 45.68
CA HIS A 23 48.83 74.10 47.15
C HIS A 23 47.75 73.04 47.56
N HIS A 24 47.94 72.42 48.74
CA HIS A 24 46.98 71.91 49.77
C HIS A 24 45.91 70.80 49.55
N THR A 25 46.29 69.57 49.93
CA THR A 25 45.75 68.67 51.02
C THR A 25 44.25 68.30 51.23
N LEU A 26 44.04 66.97 51.38
CA LEU A 26 43.00 66.22 52.16
C LEU A 26 41.52 66.37 51.72
N TYR A 27 40.66 65.34 51.68
CA TYR A 27 40.53 64.11 52.49
C TYR A 27 40.07 62.88 51.67
N ILE A 28 40.11 61.68 52.28
CA ILE A 28 39.27 60.52 51.89
C ILE A 28 38.30 60.22 53.03
N SER A 29 36.99 60.19 52.73
CA SER A 29 36.01 59.30 53.37
C SER A 29 34.73 59.28 52.54
N ASP A 30 34.46 58.17 51.86
CA ASP A 30 33.15 57.91 51.24
C ASP A 30 32.08 57.79 52.35
N ALA A 31 30.93 58.41 52.13
CA ALA A 31 29.79 58.42 53.04
C ALA A 31 28.50 58.50 52.20
N ARG A 32 28.06 57.34 51.70
CA ARG A 32 26.86 57.20 50.88
C ARG A 32 25.66 57.97 51.43
N ARG A 33 24.87 58.51 50.51
CA ARG A 33 23.42 58.63 50.70
C ARG A 33 22.75 57.95 49.51
N ASP A 34 22.39 56.68 49.70
CA ASP A 34 21.74 55.85 48.67
C ASP A 34 20.41 56.48 48.23
N THR A 35 20.39 57.08 47.04
CA THR A 35 19.18 57.36 46.26
C THR A 35 19.05 56.26 45.21
N GLY A 36 18.62 55.08 45.65
CA GLY A 36 18.58 53.88 44.81
C GLY A 36 17.61 54.01 43.64
N LEU A 37 18.16 54.12 42.43
CA LEU A 37 17.47 53.95 41.14
C LEU A 37 18.53 53.56 40.10
N ASP A 38 18.59 52.27 39.78
CA ASP A 38 19.54 51.70 38.81
C ASP A 38 19.02 51.88 37.37
N PRO A 39 19.76 52.52 36.44
CA PRO A 39 19.26 52.85 35.10
C PRO A 39 19.33 51.65 34.14
N THR A 40 18.68 50.54 34.47
CA THR A 40 18.81 49.23 33.78
C THR A 40 17.48 48.62 33.31
N THR A 41 16.54 49.45 32.82
CA THR A 41 15.37 48.95 32.08
C THR A 41 15.79 48.31 30.74
N THR A 42 15.98 47.00 30.74
CA THR A 42 16.28 46.19 29.55
C THR A 42 15.06 45.43 29.07
N ILE A 43 14.72 45.58 27.79
CA ILE A 43 13.98 44.57 27.04
C ILE A 43 15.02 43.54 26.57
N PHE A 44 14.70 42.25 26.69
CA PHE A 44 15.56 41.19 26.18
C PHE A 44 15.61 41.23 24.66
N LYS A 45 16.77 40.87 24.08
CA LYS A 45 16.99 40.95 22.64
C LYS A 45 16.81 39.59 21.97
N THR A 46 16.27 39.61 20.76
CA THR A 46 16.09 38.46 19.85
C THR A 46 15.21 37.34 20.40
N GLY A 47 13.89 37.54 20.30
CA GLY A 47 12.99 36.40 20.08
C GLY A 47 13.35 35.61 18.79
N PRO A 48 12.93 34.35 18.66
CA PRO A 48 13.19 33.53 17.47
C PRO A 48 12.43 34.06 16.25
N VAL A 49 12.75 33.52 15.06
CA VAL A 49 11.86 33.64 13.90
C VAL A 49 10.56 32.90 14.24
N MET A 50 9.43 33.59 14.09
CA MET A 50 8.11 33.08 14.44
C MET A 50 7.35 32.68 13.19
N ASP A 51 6.92 31.42 13.12
CA ASP A 51 6.17 30.85 11.99
C ASP A 51 4.67 30.99 12.20
N ALA A 52 3.98 31.65 11.26
CA ALA A 52 2.54 31.86 11.26
C ALA A 52 1.88 31.23 10.03
N VAL A 53 0.86 30.38 10.26
CA VAL A 53 0.12 29.72 9.18
C VAL A 53 -0.71 30.74 8.41
N ARG A 54 -0.65 30.73 7.08
CA ARG A 54 -1.45 31.60 6.21
C ARG A 54 -2.95 31.50 6.53
N GLY A 55 -3.64 32.64 6.58
CA GLY A 55 -5.06 32.77 6.94
C GLY A 55 -5.36 32.69 8.44
N SER A 56 -4.38 32.34 9.28
CA SER A 56 -4.57 32.30 10.74
C SER A 56 -4.65 33.70 11.37
N THR A 57 -4.86 33.75 12.69
CA THR A 57 -4.65 34.95 13.51
C THR A 57 -3.50 34.68 14.46
N PHE A 58 -2.52 35.58 14.51
CA PHE A 58 -1.25 35.40 15.22
C PHE A 58 -1.04 36.48 16.28
N GLU A 59 -0.45 36.12 17.43
CA GLU A 59 -0.12 37.06 18.51
C GLU A 59 1.40 37.22 18.68
N LEU A 60 1.95 38.37 18.27
CA LEU A 60 3.33 38.76 18.56
C LEU A 60 3.43 39.26 20.01
N ARG A 61 4.24 38.59 20.82
CA ARG A 61 4.47 38.88 22.24
C ARG A 61 5.67 39.81 22.45
N CYS A 62 5.55 40.74 23.39
CA CYS A 62 6.59 41.66 23.83
C CYS A 62 6.57 41.74 25.37
N ASP A 63 7.64 41.30 26.04
CA ASP A 63 7.78 41.32 27.50
C ASP A 63 8.73 42.44 27.95
N VAL A 64 8.40 43.07 29.08
CA VAL A 64 9.17 44.19 29.64
C VAL A 64 9.67 43.81 31.04
N SER A 65 10.92 44.15 31.35
CA SER A 65 11.56 43.86 32.64
C SER A 65 12.26 45.11 33.22
N ASN A 66 12.59 45.08 34.51
CA ASN A 66 13.18 46.19 35.26
C ASN A 66 12.37 47.51 35.13
N ARG A 67 11.12 47.45 35.60
CA ARG A 67 10.25 48.61 35.77
C ARG A 67 10.80 49.53 36.88
N PRO A 68 11.00 50.83 36.63
CA PRO A 68 11.38 51.79 37.68
C PRO A 68 10.26 51.96 38.72
N ASP A 69 10.63 51.92 40.00
CA ASP A 69 9.70 52.14 41.11
C ASP A 69 9.09 53.55 41.12
N GLY A 70 7.84 53.65 41.55
CA GLY A 70 7.16 54.94 41.80
C GLY A 70 6.32 55.51 40.64
N ILE A 71 6.29 54.88 39.46
CA ILE A 71 5.48 55.37 38.31
C ILE A 71 4.18 54.56 38.17
N SER A 72 3.05 55.26 38.00
CA SER A 72 1.71 54.64 37.90
C SER A 72 1.58 53.75 36.65
N GLN A 73 0.74 52.71 36.71
CA GLN A 73 0.51 51.83 35.56
C GLN A 73 0.09 52.60 34.32
N GLU A 74 -0.84 53.57 34.44
CA GLU A 74 -1.44 54.29 33.31
C GLU A 74 -0.42 55.04 32.44
N GLN A 75 0.69 55.51 33.01
CA GLN A 75 1.72 56.27 32.28
C GLN A 75 2.63 55.38 31.40
N TYR A 76 2.62 54.06 31.59
CA TYR A 76 3.41 53.10 30.78
C TYR A 76 2.60 52.41 29.65
N ILE A 77 1.27 52.52 29.63
CA ILE A 77 0.40 51.70 28.74
C ILE A 77 0.27 52.31 27.32
N LYS A 78 1.40 52.66 26.71
CA LYS A 78 1.51 53.28 25.37
C LYS A 78 2.58 52.60 24.51
N THR A 79 2.48 51.28 24.33
CA THR A 79 3.31 50.58 23.35
C THR A 79 3.14 51.16 21.95
N ARG A 80 4.26 51.21 21.23
CA ARG A 80 4.35 51.70 19.85
C ARG A 80 4.95 50.58 19.00
N TRP A 81 4.13 49.98 18.15
CA TRP A 81 4.53 48.90 17.26
C TRP A 81 4.83 49.44 15.87
N GLU A 82 6.01 49.12 15.35
CA GLU A 82 6.43 49.45 13.99
C GLU A 82 6.86 48.19 13.23
N ARG A 83 6.92 48.27 11.90
CA ARG A 83 7.41 47.20 11.02
C ARG A 83 8.32 47.78 9.93
N ASP A 84 9.27 47.01 9.43
CA ASP A 84 10.06 47.41 8.26
C ASP A 84 9.19 47.70 7.02
N SER A 85 9.52 48.78 6.30
CA SER A 85 8.92 49.11 5.00
C SER A 85 9.70 48.47 3.86
N THR A 86 9.02 47.76 2.97
CA THR A 86 9.60 47.27 1.71
C THR A 86 9.88 48.38 0.70
N ASN A 87 9.13 49.49 0.76
CA ASN A 87 9.27 50.62 -0.15
C ASN A 87 10.20 51.70 0.43
N CYS A 88 11.46 51.35 0.61
CA CYS A 88 12.52 52.32 0.95
C CYS A 88 13.07 52.97 -0.32
N SER A 89 13.15 54.31 -0.35
CA SER A 89 14.03 55.01 -1.30
C SER A 89 15.49 54.84 -0.86
N GLU A 90 16.40 54.63 -1.82
CA GLU A 90 17.82 54.37 -1.55
C GLU A 90 18.46 55.44 -0.66
N GLY A 91 19.20 55.00 0.37
CA GLY A 91 19.92 55.86 1.31
C GLY A 91 19.27 56.03 2.70
N ILE A 92 18.02 55.60 2.92
CA ILE A 92 17.37 55.63 4.24
C ILE A 92 17.52 54.27 4.93
N SER A 93 18.36 54.18 5.96
CA SER A 93 18.72 52.91 6.61
C SER A 93 17.66 52.30 7.54
N THR A 94 16.61 53.04 7.91
CA THR A 94 15.47 52.53 8.70
C THR A 94 14.15 53.22 8.30
N CYS A 95 13.46 52.70 7.27
CA CYS A 95 12.07 53.11 7.01
C CYS A 95 11.13 52.17 7.77
N LYS A 96 10.42 52.71 8.76
CA LYS A 96 9.53 51.97 9.66
C LYS A 96 8.07 52.44 9.45
N ILE A 97 7.16 51.49 9.22
CA ILE A 97 5.72 51.72 9.14
C ILE A 97 5.14 51.59 10.54
N LEU A 98 4.46 52.63 11.02
CA LEU A 98 3.68 52.56 12.25
C LEU A 98 2.49 51.58 12.07
N ILE A 99 2.41 50.57 12.94
CA ILE A 99 1.34 49.55 12.94
C ILE A 99 0.32 49.85 14.04
N ALA A 100 0.77 50.24 15.23
CA ALA A 100 -0.09 50.61 16.34
C ALA A 100 0.63 51.56 17.32
N GLN A 101 -0.11 52.45 17.98
CA GLN A 101 0.42 53.34 19.02
C GLN A 101 -0.67 53.75 20.02
N ASP A 102 -0.29 54.02 21.27
CA ASP A 102 -1.19 54.60 22.30
C ASP A 102 -2.50 53.78 22.51
N ARG A 103 -2.37 52.44 22.43
CA ARG A 103 -3.46 51.43 22.47
C ARG A 103 -4.38 51.37 21.23
N LEU A 104 -4.10 52.12 20.17
CA LEU A 104 -4.86 52.09 18.92
C LEU A 104 -4.06 51.45 17.78
N PRO A 105 -4.58 50.43 17.08
CA PRO A 105 -4.00 49.98 15.81
C PRO A 105 -4.28 50.99 14.70
N LYS A 106 -3.42 51.04 13.69
CA LYS A 106 -3.60 51.86 12.48
C LYS A 106 -4.72 51.33 11.57
N ASP A 107 -5.00 50.04 11.67
CA ASP A 107 -6.06 49.32 10.96
C ASP A 107 -6.66 48.29 11.93
N GLU A 108 -7.91 48.51 12.35
CA GLU A 108 -8.63 47.62 13.27
C GLU A 108 -9.15 46.33 12.60
N GLN A 109 -9.17 46.25 11.28
CA GLN A 109 -9.54 45.02 10.56
C GLN A 109 -8.35 44.07 10.44
N LYS A 110 -7.15 44.59 10.12
CA LYS A 110 -5.92 43.78 10.03
C LYS A 110 -5.26 43.52 11.39
N TYR A 111 -5.27 44.49 12.31
CA TYR A 111 -4.54 44.41 13.58
C TYR A 111 -5.45 44.48 14.82
N GLY A 112 -4.88 44.14 15.98
CA GLY A 112 -5.47 44.33 17.30
C GLY A 112 -4.37 44.43 18.37
N LEU A 113 -4.72 44.94 19.55
CA LEU A 113 -3.81 45.03 20.70
C LEU A 113 -4.42 44.37 21.92
N LYS A 114 -3.57 43.72 22.72
CA LYS A 114 -3.93 43.00 23.94
C LYS A 114 -2.82 43.22 24.98
N PHE A 115 -3.21 43.47 26.23
CA PHE A 115 -2.30 43.77 27.33
C PHE A 115 -2.65 42.90 28.53
N GLN A 116 -1.64 42.42 29.25
CA GLN A 116 -1.79 41.68 30.50
C GLN A 116 -1.14 42.48 31.64
N ALA A 117 -1.71 42.39 32.84
CA ALA A 117 -1.37 43.25 33.98
C ALA A 117 0.04 43.03 34.60
N ALA A 118 0.91 42.29 33.92
CA ALA A 118 2.25 41.88 34.35
C ALA A 118 3.31 42.23 33.28
N ASP A 119 3.22 43.45 32.76
CA ASP A 119 4.21 44.06 31.84
C ASP A 119 4.45 43.31 30.50
N THR A 120 3.52 42.44 30.09
CA THR A 120 3.48 41.78 28.76
C THR A 120 2.44 42.43 27.83
N TYR A 121 2.85 42.70 26.59
CA TYR A 121 2.06 43.32 25.54
C TYR A 121 1.99 42.43 24.29
N PHE A 122 0.86 42.43 23.59
CA PHE A 122 0.64 41.62 22.40
C PHE A 122 0.11 42.46 21.23
N LEU A 123 0.71 42.28 20.06
CA LEU A 123 0.18 42.72 18.76
C LEU A 123 -0.48 41.52 18.07
N ILE A 124 -1.77 41.64 17.79
CA ILE A 124 -2.56 40.62 17.10
C ILE A 124 -2.59 40.98 15.60
N ILE A 125 -2.25 40.02 14.74
CA ILE A 125 -2.35 40.12 13.28
C ILE A 125 -3.44 39.14 12.83
N LYS A 126 -4.48 39.65 12.16
CA LYS A 126 -5.65 38.89 11.71
C LYS A 126 -5.49 38.50 10.24
N ASN A 127 -5.93 37.30 9.87
CA ASN A 127 -5.87 36.77 8.50
C ASN A 127 -4.47 36.97 7.88
N VAL A 128 -3.46 36.29 8.44
CA VAL A 128 -2.06 36.46 8.06
C VAL A 128 -1.84 36.09 6.59
N ASP A 129 -1.19 36.97 5.84
CA ASP A 129 -0.89 36.79 4.42
C ASP A 129 0.57 37.12 4.09
N GLU A 130 1.04 36.79 2.88
CA GLU A 130 2.45 36.94 2.49
C GLU A 130 2.98 38.38 2.67
N ASN A 131 2.10 39.39 2.59
CA ASN A 131 2.47 40.79 2.79
C ASN A 131 2.68 41.14 4.27
N ASP A 132 2.50 40.23 5.22
CA ASP A 132 2.86 40.39 6.65
C ASP A 132 4.31 39.98 6.96
N GLU A 133 5.02 39.27 6.08
CA GLU A 133 6.37 38.78 6.41
C GLU A 133 7.35 39.94 6.68
N GLY A 134 8.12 39.87 7.77
CA GLY A 134 9.17 40.84 8.06
C GLY A 134 9.42 41.03 9.55
N ASN A 135 10.17 42.09 9.86
CA ASN A 135 10.57 42.43 11.22
C ASN A 135 9.59 43.44 11.83
N TYR A 136 9.12 43.15 13.05
CA TYR A 136 8.25 44.00 13.86
C TYR A 136 9.01 44.46 15.10
N ASP A 137 9.02 45.76 15.38
CA ASP A 137 9.60 46.35 16.58
C ASP A 137 8.51 46.68 17.62
N CYS A 138 8.73 46.28 18.87
CA CYS A 138 7.96 46.76 20.02
C CYS A 138 8.74 47.89 20.71
N GLN A 139 8.21 49.12 20.75
CA GLN A 139 8.84 50.27 21.41
C GLN A 139 8.05 50.76 22.63
N LEU A 140 8.78 51.18 23.67
CA LEU A 140 8.24 51.85 24.87
C LEU A 140 8.66 53.33 24.91
N PRO A 141 7.73 54.29 24.73
CA PRO A 141 8.01 55.72 24.85
C PRO A 141 7.90 56.17 26.32
N LEU A 142 9.04 56.31 27.01
CA LEU A 142 9.08 56.79 28.39
C LEU A 142 8.92 58.33 28.46
N THR A 143 7.96 58.84 29.25
CA THR A 143 7.79 60.28 29.47
C THR A 143 8.07 60.67 30.92
N LEU A 144 9.24 61.28 31.16
CA LEU A 144 9.58 61.96 32.42
C LEU A 144 10.09 63.37 32.12
N TYR A 145 9.80 64.32 33.02
CA TYR A 145 10.06 65.75 32.85
C TYR A 145 11.02 66.30 33.91
N THR A 146 11.58 67.48 33.61
CA THR A 146 12.41 68.38 34.45
C THR A 146 13.92 68.08 34.49
N LYS A 147 14.70 69.12 34.81
CA LYS A 147 16.14 69.25 34.49
C LYS A 147 17.03 69.20 35.73
N VAL A 148 18.16 68.50 35.63
CA VAL A 148 19.44 68.88 36.26
C VAL A 148 20.57 68.56 35.25
N TYR A 149 21.71 69.26 35.31
CA TYR A 149 22.88 69.01 34.48
C TYR A 149 23.87 68.07 35.18
N ASP A 150 24.62 67.26 34.41
CA ASP A 150 25.93 66.75 34.83
C ASP A 150 26.88 66.61 33.62
N THR A 151 28.19 66.49 33.87
CA THR A 151 29.26 66.81 32.90
C THR A 151 30.25 65.65 32.70
N VAL A 152 29.87 64.64 31.92
CA VAL A 152 30.78 63.55 31.51
C VAL A 152 31.15 63.71 30.02
N ARG A 153 32.45 63.60 29.71
CA ARG A 153 32.98 63.78 28.35
C ARG A 153 32.85 62.52 27.50
N LEU A 154 32.07 62.59 26.44
CA LEU A 154 32.15 61.68 25.28
C LEU A 154 32.16 62.51 23.99
N ARG A 155 33.04 62.18 23.05
CA ARG A 155 33.23 62.93 21.79
C ARG A 155 32.94 62.04 20.57
N VAL A 156 31.71 62.12 20.10
CA VAL A 156 31.34 62.24 18.68
C VAL A 156 30.21 63.26 18.62
N ASP A 157 30.08 64.02 17.54
CA ASP A 157 29.26 65.23 17.46
C ASP A 157 27.76 64.98 17.70
N VAL A 158 27.14 65.83 18.54
CA VAL A 158 25.72 65.72 18.93
C VAL A 158 24.93 66.90 18.37
N ILE A 159 24.01 66.61 17.46
CA ILE A 159 22.90 67.52 17.13
C ILE A 159 21.89 67.44 18.30
N PRO A 160 21.53 68.57 18.96
CA PRO A 160 20.80 68.53 20.22
C PRO A 160 19.29 68.34 20.03
N LEU A 161 18.81 67.11 20.17
CA LEU A 161 17.39 66.80 20.44
C LEU A 161 17.26 65.75 21.55
N THR A 162 16.13 65.81 22.25
CA THR A 162 15.84 65.05 23.48
C THR A 162 15.91 63.55 23.26
N LEU A 163 16.93 62.89 23.80
CA LEU A 163 17.13 61.45 23.61
C LEU A 163 16.25 60.64 24.58
N TYR A 164 15.05 60.30 24.13
CA TYR A 164 14.29 59.19 24.69
C TYR A 164 15.14 57.91 24.56
N THR A 165 15.39 57.19 25.65
CA THR A 165 15.93 55.82 25.60
C THR A 165 14.85 54.87 25.09
N LYS A 166 14.60 54.91 23.77
CA LYS A 166 13.76 53.93 23.08
C LYS A 166 14.38 52.55 23.22
N VAL A 167 13.91 51.78 24.21
CA VAL A 167 14.18 50.35 24.28
C VAL A 167 13.22 49.65 23.32
N TYR A 168 13.74 48.73 22.52
CA TYR A 168 12.96 47.91 21.59
C TYR A 168 13.57 46.53 21.39
N ASP A 169 12.70 45.55 21.15
CA ASP A 169 13.08 44.25 20.57
C ASP A 169 12.41 44.08 19.21
N THR A 170 13.02 43.26 18.36
CA THR A 170 12.67 43.06 16.96
C THR A 170 12.40 41.59 16.69
N VAL A 171 11.13 41.24 16.44
CA VAL A 171 10.69 39.87 16.14
C VAL A 171 10.49 39.72 14.63
N ARG A 172 11.03 38.66 14.02
CA ARG A 172 10.76 38.34 12.61
C ARG A 172 9.61 37.35 12.49
N LEU A 173 8.55 37.76 11.82
CA LEU A 173 7.45 36.89 11.37
C LEU A 173 7.85 36.21 10.05
N ARG A 174 7.60 34.90 9.92
CA ARG A 174 7.61 34.12 8.68
C ARG A 174 6.20 33.60 8.41
N VAL A 175 5.75 33.61 7.15
CA VAL A 175 4.46 33.02 6.76
C VAL A 175 4.68 31.62 6.18
N VAL A 176 3.96 30.63 6.72
CA VAL A 176 4.12 29.21 6.39
C VAL A 176 2.80 28.57 5.92
N GLU A 177 2.93 27.50 5.13
CA GLU A 177 1.85 26.80 4.45
C GLU A 177 2.15 25.29 4.48
N ALA A 178 1.19 24.48 4.95
CA ALA A 178 1.31 23.02 4.92
C ALA A 178 1.35 22.50 3.47
N PRO A 179 1.79 21.25 3.22
CA PRO A 179 1.85 20.71 1.87
C PRO A 179 0.46 20.60 1.26
N SER A 180 0.38 20.82 -0.06
CA SER A 180 -0.83 20.53 -0.83
C SER A 180 -0.46 20.08 -2.25
N ILE A 181 -0.97 18.93 -2.65
CA ILE A 181 -0.76 18.31 -3.96
C ILE A 181 -1.82 18.81 -4.95
N ASP A 182 -1.37 19.40 -6.05
CA ASP A 182 -2.19 19.90 -7.15
C ASP A 182 -2.78 18.71 -7.96
N PRO A 183 -4.09 18.44 -7.90
CA PRO A 183 -4.67 17.27 -8.56
C PRO A 183 -4.76 17.42 -10.09
N LEU A 184 -4.54 18.63 -10.64
CA LEU A 184 -4.57 18.94 -12.07
C LEU A 184 -3.19 18.89 -12.71
N LYS A 185 -2.11 19.09 -11.93
CA LYS A 185 -0.71 19.02 -12.40
C LYS A 185 0.04 17.77 -11.96
N THR A 186 -0.46 17.08 -10.94
CA THR A 186 -0.01 15.72 -10.57
C THR A 186 -0.64 14.71 -11.52
N SER A 187 0.13 13.71 -11.95
CA SER A 187 -0.33 12.62 -12.82
C SER A 187 -1.57 11.92 -12.24
N SER A 188 -2.43 11.43 -13.14
CA SER A 188 -3.60 10.61 -12.81
C SER A 188 -3.32 9.12 -13.07
N ASP A 189 -4.26 8.27 -12.67
CA ASP A 189 -4.32 6.87 -13.11
C ASP A 189 -4.16 6.76 -14.63
N MET A 190 -3.47 5.70 -15.06
CA MET A 190 -3.10 5.51 -16.47
C MET A 190 -3.04 4.04 -16.87
N THR A 191 -3.02 3.81 -18.18
CA THR A 191 -2.84 2.48 -18.79
C THR A 191 -1.68 2.56 -19.78
N VAL A 192 -0.72 1.64 -19.71
CA VAL A 192 0.54 1.69 -20.48
C VAL A 192 0.86 0.32 -21.09
N THR A 193 1.53 0.30 -22.23
CA THR A 193 1.91 -0.94 -22.93
C THR A 193 3.21 -1.52 -22.36
N LEU A 194 3.37 -2.84 -22.48
CA LEU A 194 4.62 -3.53 -22.12
C LEU A 194 5.82 -2.92 -22.86
N GLY A 195 6.83 -2.48 -22.11
CA GLY A 195 8.07 -1.89 -22.65
C GLY A 195 8.04 -0.37 -22.87
N GLU A 196 6.98 0.34 -22.49
CA GLU A 196 6.96 1.82 -22.54
C GLU A 196 7.72 2.47 -21.37
N ASP A 197 8.37 3.61 -21.62
CA ASP A 197 8.93 4.48 -20.56
C ASP A 197 7.79 5.37 -20.00
N VAL A 198 7.64 5.43 -18.68
CA VAL A 198 6.54 6.12 -17.98
C VAL A 198 7.09 7.16 -17.00
N GLU A 199 6.63 8.40 -17.08
CA GLU A 199 6.98 9.47 -16.16
C GLU A 199 5.77 9.88 -15.32
N LEU A 200 5.81 9.61 -14.01
CA LEU A 200 4.84 10.18 -13.06
C LEU A 200 5.38 11.52 -12.53
N THR A 201 4.51 12.53 -12.49
CA THR A 201 4.81 13.85 -11.88
C THR A 201 3.90 14.07 -10.68
N CYS A 202 4.44 14.62 -9.60
CA CYS A 202 3.70 15.02 -8.40
C CYS A 202 4.03 16.48 -8.07
N ALA A 203 3.05 17.34 -8.33
CA ALA A 203 3.15 18.78 -8.21
C ALA A 203 2.60 19.23 -6.85
N ALA A 204 3.49 19.49 -5.91
CA ALA A 204 3.14 19.91 -4.56
C ALA A 204 3.60 21.35 -4.26
N TYR A 205 2.78 22.09 -3.53
CA TYR A 205 3.08 23.42 -3.01
C TYR A 205 3.12 23.40 -1.47
N GLY A 206 3.66 24.46 -0.88
CA GLY A 206 3.80 24.63 0.57
C GLY A 206 4.97 25.57 0.88
N ARG A 207 5.04 26.06 2.13
CA ARG A 207 6.09 26.92 2.66
C ARG A 207 6.47 26.44 4.07
N PRO A 208 7.65 25.83 4.26
CA PRO A 208 8.71 25.55 3.28
C PRO A 208 8.24 24.64 2.13
N LYS A 209 8.93 24.73 0.97
CA LYS A 209 8.62 23.91 -0.20
C LYS A 209 8.70 22.42 0.18
N PRO A 210 7.66 21.61 -0.05
CA PRO A 210 7.63 20.24 0.41
C PRO A 210 8.61 19.33 -0.35
N LEU A 211 9.14 18.35 0.38
CA LEU A 211 9.93 17.25 -0.15
C LEU A 211 8.99 16.15 -0.66
N VAL A 212 9.00 15.89 -1.97
CA VAL A 212 8.21 14.82 -2.59
C VAL A 212 8.95 13.48 -2.46
N LYS A 213 8.29 12.49 -1.86
CA LYS A 213 8.73 11.08 -1.77
C LYS A 213 7.76 10.18 -2.53
N TRP A 214 8.28 9.28 -3.37
CA TRP A 214 7.52 8.23 -4.05
C TRP A 214 7.72 6.89 -3.35
N THR A 215 6.64 6.12 -3.19
CA THR A 215 6.63 4.73 -2.70
C THR A 215 5.59 3.91 -3.49
N ARG A 216 5.43 2.63 -3.17
CA ARG A 216 4.36 1.76 -3.72
C ARG A 216 3.56 1.10 -2.60
N ALA A 217 2.26 0.88 -2.85
CA ALA A 217 1.41 0.15 -1.93
C ALA A 217 1.97 -1.27 -1.65
N GLY A 218 1.74 -1.76 -0.43
CA GLY A 218 2.26 -3.06 0.02
C GLY A 218 3.78 -3.12 0.20
N ASN A 219 4.47 -1.96 0.33
CA ASN A 219 5.93 -1.86 0.48
C ASN A 219 6.71 -2.59 -0.65
N ARG A 220 6.21 -2.50 -1.89
CA ARG A 220 6.87 -3.11 -3.06
C ARG A 220 8.00 -2.22 -3.56
N MET A 221 9.08 -2.81 -4.07
CA MET A 221 10.18 -2.04 -4.67
C MET A 221 9.71 -1.24 -5.89
N LEU A 222 10.27 -0.05 -6.06
CA LEU A 222 10.11 0.78 -7.25
C LEU A 222 10.85 0.15 -8.44
N PRO A 223 10.32 0.28 -9.68
CA PRO A 223 11.10 -0.05 -10.88
C PRO A 223 12.42 0.74 -10.90
N GLY A 224 13.52 0.08 -11.28
CA GLY A 224 14.88 0.62 -11.13
C GLY A 224 15.52 0.42 -9.75
N GLY A 225 14.77 -0.08 -8.76
CA GLY A 225 15.29 -0.53 -7.47
C GLY A 225 15.06 0.44 -6.29
N GLY A 226 15.12 -0.11 -5.08
CA GLY A 226 14.83 0.59 -3.83
C GLY A 226 13.32 0.69 -3.53
N TYR A 227 12.99 1.19 -2.34
CA TYR A 227 11.60 1.29 -1.84
C TYR A 227 11.06 2.73 -1.83
N VAL A 228 11.94 3.73 -1.84
CA VAL A 228 11.61 5.16 -1.75
C VAL A 228 12.43 5.94 -2.77
N ARG A 229 11.80 6.90 -3.47
CA ARG A 229 12.50 7.84 -4.36
C ARG A 229 12.11 9.28 -4.05
N TYR A 230 13.07 10.11 -3.64
CA TYR A 230 12.86 11.54 -3.41
C TYR A 230 13.03 12.32 -4.71
N SER A 231 11.94 12.86 -5.25
CA SER A 231 11.87 13.61 -6.51
C SER A 231 10.44 14.06 -6.79
N GLU A 232 10.23 15.23 -7.41
CA GLU A 232 8.93 15.63 -7.97
C GLU A 232 8.46 14.70 -9.10
N LYS A 233 9.38 13.95 -9.71
CA LYS A 233 9.12 13.02 -10.82
C LYS A 233 9.70 11.63 -10.58
N LEU A 234 8.93 10.60 -10.93
CA LEU A 234 9.37 9.20 -10.97
C LEU A 234 9.38 8.73 -12.44
N LEU A 235 10.58 8.44 -12.97
CA LEU A 235 10.75 7.79 -14.27
C LEU A 235 10.87 6.28 -14.08
N ILE A 236 9.97 5.54 -14.71
CA ILE A 236 9.97 4.09 -14.86
C ILE A 236 10.37 3.79 -16.31
N LYS A 237 11.34 2.91 -16.52
CA LYS A 237 11.78 2.51 -17.87
C LYS A 237 11.29 1.12 -18.24
N GLU A 238 11.04 0.91 -19.54
CA GLU A 238 10.70 -0.38 -20.15
C GLU A 238 9.68 -1.19 -19.34
N ILE A 239 8.52 -0.59 -19.04
CA ILE A 239 7.65 -1.06 -17.95
C ILE A 239 7.11 -2.49 -18.18
N ASP A 240 7.22 -3.31 -17.14
CA ASP A 240 6.81 -4.71 -17.12
C ASP A 240 5.55 -4.95 -16.24
N PHE A 241 5.09 -6.20 -16.16
CA PHE A 241 3.97 -6.56 -15.29
C PHE A 241 4.26 -6.34 -13.79
N ASN A 242 5.52 -6.35 -13.34
CA ASN A 242 5.89 -5.99 -11.97
C ASN A 242 5.84 -4.46 -11.72
N GLY A 243 5.92 -3.64 -12.76
CA GLY A 243 5.67 -2.21 -12.75
C GLY A 243 4.21 -1.82 -12.45
N ARG A 244 3.23 -2.72 -12.68
CA ARG A 244 1.80 -2.46 -12.42
C ARG A 244 1.50 -2.16 -10.94
N GLY A 245 0.59 -1.23 -10.67
CA GLY A 245 -0.06 -1.06 -9.37
C GLY A 245 -0.05 0.37 -8.87
N ASP A 246 -0.30 0.53 -7.56
CA ASP A 246 -0.44 1.81 -6.89
C ASP A 246 0.92 2.42 -6.53
N TYR A 247 1.18 3.61 -7.07
CA TYR A 247 2.29 4.48 -6.71
C TYR A 247 1.74 5.60 -5.83
N ILE A 248 2.40 5.87 -4.72
CA ILE A 248 1.99 6.91 -3.77
C ILE A 248 3.06 8.00 -3.83
N CYS A 249 2.68 9.21 -4.22
CA CYS A 249 3.50 10.39 -3.94
C CYS A 249 2.99 11.06 -2.67
N THR A 250 3.92 11.42 -1.80
CA THR A 250 3.64 12.15 -0.57
C THR A 250 4.54 13.37 -0.51
N ALA A 251 3.97 14.52 -0.16
CA ALA A 251 4.64 15.79 -0.06
C ALA A 251 4.79 16.17 1.42
N THR A 252 6.03 16.21 1.93
CA THR A 252 6.33 16.45 3.35
C THR A 252 6.92 17.85 3.56
N ASN A 253 6.46 18.60 4.55
CA ASN A 253 7.26 19.68 5.17
C ASN A 253 7.16 19.61 6.70
N ASP A 254 7.66 20.64 7.40
CA ASP A 254 7.67 20.72 8.86
C ASP A 254 6.29 20.96 9.50
N LEU A 255 5.27 21.29 8.71
CA LEU A 255 3.87 21.41 9.16
C LEU A 255 3.03 20.15 8.91
N GLY A 256 3.49 19.18 8.10
CA GLY A 256 2.74 17.94 7.86
C GLY A 256 3.11 17.20 6.57
N ASP A 257 2.20 16.30 6.18
CA ASP A 257 2.22 15.48 4.96
C ASP A 257 0.89 15.68 4.20
N ASP A 258 0.93 15.64 2.87
CA ASP A 258 -0.22 15.42 1.98
C ASP A 258 0.15 14.29 0.98
N ASP A 259 -0.80 13.46 0.55
CA ASP A 259 -0.51 12.30 -0.32
C ASP A 259 -1.54 12.06 -1.44
N ARG A 260 -1.07 11.48 -2.54
CA ARG A 260 -1.89 11.07 -3.67
C ARG A 260 -1.45 9.70 -4.21
N ILE A 261 -2.44 8.83 -4.37
CA ILE A 261 -2.29 7.52 -5.03
C ILE A 261 -2.52 7.67 -6.54
N ILE A 262 -1.71 6.97 -7.32
CA ILE A 262 -1.74 6.91 -8.79
C ILE A 262 -1.64 5.43 -9.22
N ASN A 263 -2.67 4.92 -9.88
CA ASN A 263 -2.73 3.52 -10.31
C ASN A 263 -2.22 3.35 -11.76
N ILE A 264 -1.11 2.64 -11.94
CA ILE A 264 -0.62 2.22 -13.25
C ILE A 264 -1.21 0.85 -13.60
N ASN A 265 -1.94 0.77 -14.70
CA ASN A 265 -2.41 -0.46 -15.32
C ASN A 265 -1.59 -0.82 -16.56
N MET A 266 -1.47 -2.12 -16.84
CA MET A 266 -0.87 -2.61 -18.09
C MET A 266 -1.97 -2.86 -19.12
N ASP A 267 -1.83 -2.30 -20.32
CA ASP A 267 -2.66 -2.63 -21.47
C ASP A 267 -1.96 -3.69 -22.33
N PHE A 268 -2.69 -4.73 -22.72
CA PHE A 268 -2.16 -5.83 -23.50
C PHE A 268 -3.25 -6.57 -24.29
N PRO A 269 -2.93 -7.09 -25.50
CA PRO A 269 -3.87 -7.88 -26.28
C PRO A 269 -4.16 -9.22 -25.58
N PRO A 270 -5.34 -9.84 -25.80
CA PRO A 270 -5.67 -11.09 -25.14
C PRO A 270 -4.70 -12.23 -25.47
N ASP A 271 -4.06 -12.82 -24.46
CA ASP A 271 -3.55 -14.19 -24.55
C ASP A 271 -4.72 -15.14 -24.31
N VAL A 272 -4.93 -16.05 -25.26
CA VAL A 272 -6.01 -17.03 -25.24
C VAL A 272 -5.38 -18.38 -24.93
N GLN A 273 -5.78 -19.01 -23.83
CA GLN A 273 -5.28 -20.31 -23.39
C GLN A 273 -6.45 -21.30 -23.30
N ALA A 274 -6.58 -22.11 -24.34
CA ALA A 274 -7.41 -23.30 -24.30
C ALA A 274 -6.96 -24.22 -23.16
N LYS A 275 -7.90 -24.63 -22.29
CA LYS A 275 -7.70 -25.67 -21.28
C LYS A 275 -8.55 -26.88 -21.65
N ASN A 276 -8.10 -28.06 -21.24
CA ASN A 276 -8.75 -29.34 -21.52
C ASN A 276 -8.99 -29.59 -23.03
N ALA A 277 -8.09 -29.08 -23.88
CA ALA A 277 -8.08 -29.37 -25.31
C ALA A 277 -7.78 -30.85 -25.54
N GLY A 278 -8.65 -31.53 -26.32
CA GLY A 278 -8.61 -32.99 -26.48
C GLY A 278 -9.36 -33.78 -25.40
N ALA A 279 -10.15 -33.13 -24.53
CA ALA A 279 -11.04 -33.84 -23.61
C ALA A 279 -12.04 -34.74 -24.37
N SER A 280 -12.17 -35.99 -23.89
CA SER A 280 -13.11 -36.98 -24.43
C SER A 280 -14.31 -37.15 -23.50
N GLN A 281 -15.52 -37.23 -24.05
CA GLN A 281 -16.76 -37.50 -23.32
C GLN A 281 -17.62 -38.52 -24.07
N LYS A 282 -18.41 -39.29 -23.32
CA LYS A 282 -19.39 -40.25 -23.82
C LYS A 282 -20.59 -39.54 -24.47
N ILE A 283 -21.03 -40.05 -25.63
CA ILE A 283 -22.22 -39.56 -26.34
C ILE A 283 -23.43 -39.57 -25.40
N GLY A 284 -24.18 -38.46 -25.38
CA GLY A 284 -25.38 -38.27 -24.57
C GLY A 284 -25.16 -37.63 -23.19
N TYR A 285 -23.92 -37.28 -22.83
CA TYR A 285 -23.56 -36.67 -21.54
C TYR A 285 -23.08 -35.22 -21.74
N GLU A 286 -23.00 -34.45 -20.64
CA GLU A 286 -22.46 -33.08 -20.63
C GLU A 286 -20.93 -33.08 -20.72
N ILE A 287 -20.36 -32.08 -21.40
CA ILE A 287 -18.92 -31.73 -21.30
C ILE A 287 -18.74 -30.23 -21.10
N GLN A 288 -17.79 -29.85 -20.26
CA GLN A 288 -17.42 -28.45 -20.02
C GLN A 288 -16.01 -28.19 -20.59
N LEU A 289 -15.93 -27.26 -21.55
CA LEU A 289 -14.68 -26.81 -22.18
C LEU A 289 -14.32 -25.42 -21.68
N PHE A 290 -13.03 -25.18 -21.43
CA PHE A 290 -12.56 -23.99 -20.71
C PHE A 290 -11.55 -23.20 -21.56
N CYS A 291 -11.72 -21.87 -21.56
CA CYS A 291 -10.85 -20.93 -22.25
C CYS A 291 -10.44 -19.83 -21.27
N HIS A 292 -9.17 -19.84 -20.85
CA HIS A 292 -8.61 -18.81 -19.98
C HIS A 292 -8.06 -17.69 -20.87
N VAL A 293 -8.52 -16.47 -20.67
CA VAL A 293 -8.20 -15.30 -21.49
C VAL A 293 -7.60 -14.22 -20.61
N ASP A 294 -6.29 -14.01 -20.72
CA ASP A 294 -5.59 -12.95 -20.01
C ASP A 294 -5.55 -11.69 -20.90
N ALA A 295 -6.18 -10.61 -20.46
CA ALA A 295 -6.21 -9.32 -21.17
C ALA A 295 -6.10 -8.15 -20.18
N SER A 296 -6.02 -6.92 -20.70
CA SER A 296 -6.10 -5.69 -19.92
C SER A 296 -7.33 -5.60 -19.01
N SER A 297 -7.20 -4.97 -17.83
CA SER A 297 -8.36 -4.66 -16.96
C SER A 297 -9.26 -3.57 -17.54
N ASN A 298 -8.67 -2.64 -18.31
CA ASN A 298 -9.30 -1.35 -18.61
C ASN A 298 -10.16 -1.43 -19.87
N SER A 299 -10.08 -2.55 -20.60
CA SER A 299 -11.04 -2.94 -21.63
C SER A 299 -11.28 -4.45 -21.48
N ARG A 300 -12.53 -4.85 -21.20
CA ARG A 300 -12.88 -6.26 -20.95
C ARG A 300 -12.82 -7.05 -22.25
N PRO A 301 -12.14 -8.21 -22.31
CA PRO A 301 -12.09 -8.99 -23.54
C PRO A 301 -13.47 -9.58 -23.83
N VAL A 302 -14.00 -9.33 -25.02
CA VAL A 302 -15.18 -10.05 -25.51
C VAL A 302 -14.71 -11.42 -25.96
N VAL A 303 -15.10 -12.46 -25.23
CA VAL A 303 -14.82 -13.85 -25.60
C VAL A 303 -15.93 -14.35 -26.53
N THR A 304 -15.58 -15.21 -27.50
CA THR A 304 -16.53 -15.77 -28.44
C THR A 304 -16.12 -17.19 -28.80
N TRP A 305 -17.05 -18.13 -28.56
CA TRP A 305 -16.92 -19.53 -28.97
C TRP A 305 -17.56 -19.73 -30.34
N THR A 306 -16.88 -20.51 -31.19
CA THR A 306 -17.47 -21.07 -32.41
C THR A 306 -17.39 -22.60 -32.38
N VAL A 307 -18.40 -23.25 -32.97
CA VAL A 307 -18.51 -24.70 -33.12
C VAL A 307 -18.85 -24.97 -34.58
N GLY A 308 -17.93 -25.60 -35.33
CA GLY A 308 -18.10 -25.85 -36.77
C GLY A 308 -17.94 -24.62 -37.66
N GLY A 309 -17.61 -23.46 -37.07
CA GLY A 309 -17.56 -22.15 -37.73
C GLY A 309 -18.66 -21.21 -37.25
N ASP A 310 -19.81 -21.75 -36.85
CA ASP A 310 -20.94 -20.98 -36.33
C ASP A 310 -20.66 -20.47 -34.91
N VAL A 311 -21.08 -19.24 -34.63
CA VAL A 311 -20.95 -18.61 -33.31
C VAL A 311 -21.98 -19.19 -32.34
N VAL A 312 -21.51 -19.61 -31.17
CA VAL A 312 -22.41 -20.08 -30.10
C VAL A 312 -23.22 -18.90 -29.56
N GLY A 313 -24.53 -18.95 -29.77
CA GLY A 313 -25.47 -17.87 -29.40
C GLY A 313 -26.86 -18.39 -29.04
N SER A 314 -27.80 -17.46 -28.87
CA SER A 314 -29.14 -17.74 -28.34
C SER A 314 -29.99 -18.72 -29.17
N SER A 315 -29.71 -18.90 -30.46
CA SER A 315 -30.39 -19.90 -31.30
C SER A 315 -30.10 -21.35 -30.92
N ASN A 316 -28.97 -21.60 -30.23
CA ASN A 316 -28.45 -22.94 -29.94
C ASN A 316 -28.38 -23.20 -28.42
N SER A 317 -29.10 -22.41 -27.61
CA SER A 317 -29.02 -22.42 -26.14
C SER A 317 -29.39 -23.75 -25.49
N ASP A 318 -30.20 -24.56 -26.16
CA ASP A 318 -30.63 -25.89 -25.68
C ASP A 318 -29.53 -26.96 -25.81
N LEU A 319 -28.49 -26.67 -26.61
CA LEU A 319 -27.33 -27.54 -26.82
C LEU A 319 -26.08 -26.99 -26.12
N TYR A 320 -25.90 -25.67 -26.16
CA TYR A 320 -24.67 -24.98 -25.76
C TYR A 320 -24.96 -23.81 -24.81
N LYS A 321 -24.22 -23.75 -23.70
CA LYS A 321 -24.20 -22.58 -22.80
C LYS A 321 -22.79 -22.05 -22.64
N VAL A 322 -22.56 -20.79 -23.03
CA VAL A 322 -21.36 -20.04 -22.67
C VAL A 322 -21.58 -19.35 -21.32
N THR A 323 -20.59 -19.42 -20.42
CA THR A 323 -20.59 -18.71 -19.13
C THR A 323 -19.23 -18.04 -18.91
N ASP A 324 -19.21 -16.71 -18.82
CA ASP A 324 -17.98 -15.93 -18.70
C ASP A 324 -17.75 -15.44 -17.26
N TYR A 325 -16.68 -15.94 -16.63
CA TYR A 325 -16.27 -15.57 -15.28
C TYR A 325 -15.08 -14.61 -15.33
N THR A 326 -15.29 -13.33 -15.04
CA THR A 326 -14.21 -12.31 -15.01
C THR A 326 -13.58 -12.17 -13.62
N SER A 327 -12.30 -12.50 -13.48
CA SER A 327 -11.52 -12.13 -12.28
C SER A 327 -11.08 -10.65 -12.33
N ALA A 328 -10.83 -10.01 -11.18
CA ALA A 328 -10.29 -8.65 -11.19
C ALA A 328 -8.79 -8.59 -11.58
N PHE A 329 -8.09 -9.73 -11.58
CA PHE A 329 -6.75 -9.90 -12.17
C PHE A 329 -6.75 -9.86 -13.70
N SER A 330 -7.88 -9.48 -14.32
CA SER A 330 -8.01 -9.25 -15.77
C SER A 330 -8.00 -10.54 -16.61
N ARG A 331 -7.92 -11.71 -15.95
CA ARG A 331 -8.24 -13.03 -16.52
C ARG A 331 -9.75 -13.24 -16.59
N VAL A 332 -10.26 -13.52 -17.79
CA VAL A 332 -11.61 -14.07 -18.00
C VAL A 332 -11.49 -15.58 -18.22
N ILE A 333 -12.19 -16.39 -17.44
CA ILE A 333 -12.42 -17.80 -17.78
C ILE A 333 -13.78 -17.88 -18.47
N SER A 334 -13.77 -18.20 -19.76
CA SER A 334 -14.99 -18.53 -20.49
C SER A 334 -15.18 -20.05 -20.49
N LYS A 335 -16.37 -20.50 -20.11
CA LYS A 335 -16.77 -21.91 -20.05
C LYS A 335 -17.85 -22.19 -21.09
N LEU A 336 -17.59 -23.11 -22.01
CA LEU A 336 -18.57 -23.68 -22.92
C LEU A 336 -19.05 -25.02 -22.37
N THR A 337 -20.27 -25.05 -21.84
CA THR A 337 -20.99 -26.29 -21.54
C THR A 337 -21.71 -26.77 -22.80
N ILE A 338 -21.50 -28.04 -23.18
CA ILE A 338 -22.29 -28.76 -24.18
C ILE A 338 -23.12 -29.78 -23.42
N TYR A 339 -24.44 -29.60 -23.32
CA TYR A 339 -25.29 -30.39 -22.41
C TYR A 339 -25.44 -31.86 -22.78
N LYS A 340 -25.30 -32.19 -24.07
CA LYS A 340 -25.54 -33.54 -24.58
C LYS A 340 -24.72 -33.79 -25.84
N VAL A 341 -23.48 -34.24 -25.67
CA VAL A 341 -22.55 -34.54 -26.78
C VAL A 341 -23.20 -35.49 -27.79
N SER A 342 -23.31 -35.05 -29.03
CA SER A 342 -23.84 -35.80 -30.16
C SER A 342 -22.74 -36.21 -31.15
N PRO A 343 -23.00 -37.15 -32.08
CA PRO A 343 -22.06 -37.49 -33.14
C PRO A 343 -21.60 -36.32 -34.01
N ALA A 344 -22.38 -35.22 -34.09
CA ALA A 344 -22.03 -34.05 -34.88
C ALA A 344 -20.87 -33.23 -34.25
N GLU A 345 -20.70 -33.24 -32.93
CA GLU A 345 -19.61 -32.50 -32.28
C GLU A 345 -18.27 -33.25 -32.30
N ILE A 346 -18.27 -34.58 -32.48
CA ILE A 346 -17.09 -35.47 -32.30
C ILE A 346 -15.89 -35.09 -33.18
N ASN A 347 -16.13 -34.61 -34.40
CA ASN A 347 -15.08 -34.18 -35.34
C ASN A 347 -15.16 -32.68 -35.69
N THR A 348 -15.86 -31.90 -34.87
CA THR A 348 -16.17 -30.50 -35.17
C THR A 348 -15.14 -29.55 -34.55
N ASP A 349 -14.79 -28.52 -35.33
CA ASP A 349 -13.79 -27.52 -34.97
C ASP A 349 -14.38 -26.55 -33.92
N ILE A 350 -13.97 -26.69 -32.66
CA ILE A 350 -14.37 -25.81 -31.54
C ILE A 350 -13.26 -24.79 -31.29
N LYS A 351 -13.58 -23.50 -31.33
CA LYS A 351 -12.58 -22.42 -31.21
C LYS A 351 -13.05 -21.34 -30.25
N CYS A 352 -12.18 -21.00 -29.30
CA CYS A 352 -12.31 -19.81 -28.48
C CYS A 352 -11.54 -18.65 -29.12
N SER A 353 -12.12 -17.45 -29.08
CA SER A 353 -11.50 -16.22 -29.58
C SER A 353 -11.73 -15.08 -28.60
N ALA A 354 -10.83 -14.10 -28.56
CA ALA A 354 -10.92 -12.97 -27.64
C ALA A 354 -10.56 -11.65 -28.32
N ARG A 355 -11.47 -10.68 -28.23
CA ARG A 355 -11.33 -9.33 -28.77
C ARG A 355 -11.08 -8.35 -27.64
N ASN A 356 -10.09 -7.47 -27.78
CA ASN A 356 -9.98 -6.29 -26.93
C ASN A 356 -9.71 -5.02 -27.72
N ALA A 357 -9.82 -3.85 -27.07
CA ALA A 357 -9.72 -2.53 -27.70
C ALA A 357 -8.44 -2.33 -28.52
N LEU A 358 -7.30 -2.87 -28.05
CA LEU A 358 -6.01 -2.79 -28.75
C LEU A 358 -5.90 -3.65 -30.01
N ARG A 359 -6.49 -4.86 -30.05
CA ARG A 359 -6.39 -5.83 -31.17
C ARG A 359 -7.25 -7.09 -30.96
N ASN A 360 -7.50 -7.79 -32.07
CA ASN A 360 -8.14 -9.12 -32.12
C ASN A 360 -7.08 -10.23 -31.95
N ARG A 361 -7.33 -11.25 -31.12
CA ARG A 361 -6.51 -12.47 -31.01
C ARG A 361 -7.40 -13.73 -30.95
N GLN A 362 -6.92 -14.85 -31.47
CA GLN A 362 -7.67 -16.11 -31.53
C GLN A 362 -6.71 -17.29 -31.44
N ARG A 363 -7.15 -18.39 -30.82
CA ARG A 363 -6.40 -19.65 -30.73
C ARG A 363 -7.36 -20.82 -30.87
N CYS A 364 -7.10 -21.69 -31.84
CA CYS A 364 -7.91 -22.89 -32.04
C CYS A 364 -7.64 -23.89 -30.91
N LEU A 365 -8.67 -24.61 -30.45
CA LEU A 365 -8.47 -25.91 -29.84
C LEU A 365 -8.27 -26.88 -31.00
N GLN A 366 -7.04 -27.29 -31.30
CA GLN A 366 -6.84 -28.40 -32.24
C GLN A 366 -7.36 -29.68 -31.60
N ASN A 367 -8.27 -30.35 -32.31
CA ASN A 367 -8.96 -31.52 -31.81
C ASN A 367 -8.28 -32.80 -32.32
N HIS A 368 -7.88 -33.69 -31.40
CA HIS A 368 -7.36 -35.01 -31.75
C HIS A 368 -8.06 -36.08 -30.92
N ARG A 369 -8.96 -36.81 -31.61
CA ARG A 369 -9.65 -38.03 -31.16
C ARG A 369 -10.39 -37.90 -29.82
N VAL A 370 -11.64 -37.43 -29.88
CA VAL A 370 -12.66 -37.94 -28.94
C VAL A 370 -12.78 -39.45 -29.20
N GLY A 371 -12.21 -40.26 -28.31
CA GLY A 371 -12.16 -41.71 -28.50
C GLY A 371 -13.54 -42.34 -28.41
N TYR A 372 -13.96 -43.11 -29.43
CA TYR A 372 -15.22 -43.85 -29.38
C TYR A 372 -15.11 -44.99 -28.37
N CYS A 373 -15.47 -44.70 -27.11
CA CYS A 373 -15.45 -45.66 -26.03
C CYS A 373 -16.64 -46.62 -26.18
N ALA A 374 -16.46 -47.64 -27.03
CA ALA A 374 -17.40 -48.71 -27.27
C ALA A 374 -17.56 -49.58 -26.01
N THR A 375 -18.41 -49.14 -25.08
CA THR A 375 -18.75 -49.91 -23.89
C THR A 375 -19.47 -51.19 -24.28
N HIS A 376 -18.72 -52.29 -24.38
CA HIS A 376 -18.91 -53.57 -23.66
C HIS A 376 -17.78 -54.55 -24.08
N PRO A 377 -16.68 -54.68 -23.31
CA PRO A 377 -15.71 -55.75 -23.55
C PRO A 377 -16.35 -57.11 -23.22
N ARG A 378 -16.70 -57.90 -24.25
CA ARG A 378 -17.29 -59.25 -24.06
C ARG A 378 -16.29 -60.31 -23.63
N SER A 379 -14.99 -60.02 -23.70
CA SER A 379 -13.93 -60.85 -23.15
C SER A 379 -12.76 -59.96 -22.74
N VAL A 380 -12.18 -60.23 -21.57
CA VAL A 380 -10.88 -59.68 -21.16
C VAL A 380 -10.00 -60.88 -20.85
N VAL A 381 -8.82 -60.97 -21.48
CA VAL A 381 -7.83 -62.00 -21.20
C VAL A 381 -6.65 -61.33 -20.51
N ILE A 382 -6.46 -61.66 -19.23
CA ILE A 382 -5.30 -61.22 -18.46
C ILE A 382 -4.21 -62.28 -18.63
N ILE A 383 -3.05 -61.87 -19.15
CA ILE A 383 -1.86 -62.73 -19.21
C ILE A 383 -0.83 -62.18 -18.23
N GLN A 384 -0.49 -62.97 -17.21
CA GLN A 384 0.51 -62.60 -16.22
C GLN A 384 1.92 -62.87 -16.78
N SER A 385 2.74 -61.83 -16.89
CA SER A 385 4.17 -61.96 -17.18
C SER A 385 4.91 -62.37 -15.90
N SER A 386 5.88 -63.27 -16.02
CA SER A 386 6.68 -63.78 -14.88
C SER A 386 8.02 -63.06 -14.69
N ILE A 387 8.19 -61.86 -15.27
CA ILE A 387 9.49 -61.16 -15.34
C ILE A 387 9.42 -59.71 -14.81
N ALA A 388 8.21 -59.15 -14.65
CA ALA A 388 7.96 -57.90 -13.93
C ALA A 388 6.50 -57.87 -13.44
N ASP A 389 6.23 -57.16 -12.34
CA ASP A 389 4.87 -56.92 -11.82
C ASP A 389 4.11 -55.95 -12.74
N THR A 390 3.70 -56.44 -13.91
CA THR A 390 3.06 -55.63 -14.95
C THR A 390 2.06 -56.49 -15.71
N PHE A 391 0.77 -56.24 -15.48
CA PHE A 391 -0.32 -56.97 -16.14
C PHE A 391 -0.52 -56.49 -17.57
N LEU A 392 -0.34 -57.38 -18.55
CA LEU A 392 -0.66 -57.08 -19.94
C LEU A 392 -2.16 -57.33 -20.19
N VAL A 393 -2.96 -56.27 -20.15
CA VAL A 393 -4.41 -56.32 -20.44
C VAL A 393 -4.63 -56.13 -21.94
N VAL A 394 -4.88 -57.22 -22.67
CA VAL A 394 -5.16 -57.19 -24.10
C VAL A 394 -6.68 -57.07 -24.34
N ILE A 395 -7.11 -55.94 -24.89
CA ILE A 395 -8.53 -55.69 -25.23
C ILE A 395 -8.73 -55.96 -26.73
N LEU A 396 -9.45 -57.05 -27.05
CA LEU A 396 -9.77 -57.41 -28.44
C LEU A 396 -11.09 -56.77 -28.88
N CYS A 397 -11.00 -55.66 -29.61
CA CYS A 397 -12.15 -55.02 -30.27
C CYS A 397 -12.36 -55.59 -31.68
N HIS A 398 -13.30 -56.52 -31.85
CA HIS A 398 -13.78 -56.92 -33.17
C HIS A 398 -14.73 -55.86 -33.75
N SER A 399 -14.29 -55.19 -34.82
CA SER A 399 -15.16 -54.34 -35.63
C SER A 399 -16.00 -55.20 -36.57
N LEU A 400 -17.32 -55.05 -36.53
CA LEU A 400 -18.21 -55.44 -37.62
C LEU A 400 -18.39 -54.23 -38.52
N ASP A 401 -17.60 -54.16 -39.59
CA ASP A 401 -18.12 -54.03 -40.96
C ASP A 401 -16.97 -54.14 -41.98
N SER A 402 -17.32 -54.37 -43.25
CA SER A 402 -16.40 -54.85 -44.28
C SER A 402 -15.76 -53.75 -45.12
N LEU A 403 -14.42 -53.75 -45.18
CA LEU A 403 -13.64 -54.04 -46.41
C LEU A 403 -12.13 -54.02 -46.12
N ASN A 404 -11.33 -54.47 -47.08
CA ASN A 404 -9.89 -54.69 -46.92
C ASN A 404 -9.10 -53.38 -46.74
N GLU A 405 -8.47 -53.20 -45.58
CA GLU A 405 -7.17 -52.52 -45.51
C GLU A 405 -6.34 -53.05 -44.33
N LEU A 406 -5.03 -53.26 -44.56
CA LEU A 406 -4.13 -53.91 -43.60
C LEU A 406 -3.59 -52.90 -42.58
N LEU A 407 -4.46 -52.42 -41.69
CA LEU A 407 -4.07 -51.50 -40.63
C LEU A 407 -3.11 -52.17 -39.64
N LEU A 408 -1.87 -51.68 -39.61
CA LEU A 408 -0.93 -51.90 -38.52
C LEU A 408 -1.59 -51.44 -37.21
N VAL A 409 -1.77 -52.39 -36.28
CA VAL A 409 -2.11 -52.07 -34.91
C VAL A 409 -0.84 -51.52 -34.26
N ASP A 410 -0.68 -50.20 -34.30
CA ASP A 410 0.19 -49.51 -33.35
C ASP A 410 -0.33 -49.84 -31.95
N CYS A 411 0.36 -50.76 -31.28
CA CYS A 411 0.18 -51.04 -29.86
C CYS A 411 0.70 -49.84 -29.05
N ALA A 412 -0.07 -48.75 -29.09
CA ALA A 412 0.07 -47.66 -28.16
C ALA A 412 -0.07 -48.24 -26.74
N VAL A 413 1.06 -48.30 -26.03
CA VAL A 413 1.08 -48.63 -24.61
C VAL A 413 0.35 -47.49 -23.91
N ALA A 414 -0.94 -47.70 -23.67
CA ALA A 414 -1.80 -46.78 -22.94
C ALA A 414 -1.36 -46.80 -21.47
N HIS A 415 -0.31 -46.04 -21.16
CA HIS A 415 0.02 -45.65 -19.81
C HIS A 415 -1.17 -44.87 -19.24
N PHE A 416 -2.04 -45.57 -18.51
CA PHE A 416 -3.07 -44.99 -17.64
C PHE A 416 -2.40 -44.34 -16.42
N ALA A 417 -1.54 -43.34 -16.66
CA ALA A 417 -1.03 -42.41 -15.67
C ALA A 417 -2.12 -41.37 -15.33
N GLY A 418 -3.31 -41.87 -14.98
CA GLY A 418 -4.54 -41.11 -14.76
C GLY A 418 -4.74 -40.66 -13.33
N GLY A 419 -3.67 -40.21 -12.66
CA GLY A 419 -3.74 -39.60 -11.33
C GLY A 419 -3.90 -38.08 -11.39
N GLU A 420 -4.32 -37.50 -10.27
CA GLU A 420 -4.65 -36.09 -10.13
C GLU A 420 -3.40 -35.20 -10.28
N LYS A 421 -3.46 -34.22 -11.19
CA LYS A 421 -2.37 -33.27 -11.39
C LYS A 421 -2.48 -32.08 -10.44
N VAL A 422 -1.42 -31.87 -9.67
CA VAL A 422 -1.10 -30.58 -9.06
C VAL A 422 -0.67 -29.63 -10.18
N THR A 423 -1.34 -28.48 -10.27
CA THR A 423 -1.14 -27.48 -11.34
C THR A 423 -0.56 -26.17 -10.83
N GLU A 424 -0.79 -25.86 -9.56
CA GLU A 424 -0.20 -24.77 -8.80
C GLU A 424 0.07 -25.28 -7.38
N GLU A 425 1.09 -24.74 -6.70
CA GLU A 425 1.34 -25.01 -5.28
C GLU A 425 1.13 -23.73 -4.45
N ALA A 426 0.71 -23.90 -3.19
CA ALA A 426 0.53 -22.81 -2.25
C ALA A 426 1.10 -23.14 -0.87
N ILE A 427 1.60 -22.12 -0.17
CA ILE A 427 2.02 -22.19 1.22
C ILE A 427 1.10 -21.29 2.03
N LEU A 428 0.36 -21.87 2.97
CA LEU A 428 -0.36 -21.13 4.00
C LEU A 428 0.46 -21.17 5.29
N THR A 429 0.70 -20.00 5.88
CA THR A 429 1.28 -19.89 7.22
C THR A 429 0.23 -19.38 8.18
N PHE A 430 0.09 -20.06 9.30
CA PHE A 430 -0.78 -19.70 10.41
C PHE A 430 0.04 -19.10 11.54
N SER A 431 -0.37 -17.93 11.99
CA SER A 431 -0.09 -17.42 13.32
C SER A 431 -1.00 -18.17 14.31
N VAL A 432 -0.42 -18.80 15.31
CA VAL A 432 -1.15 -19.45 16.41
C VAL A 432 -0.65 -18.94 17.76
N GLU A 433 -1.57 -18.42 18.56
CA GLU A 433 -1.36 -18.02 19.94
C GLU A 433 -1.07 -19.23 20.85
N ASP A 434 0.01 -19.18 21.64
CA ASP A 434 0.41 -20.22 22.59
C ASP A 434 0.48 -21.63 21.95
N TYR A 435 1.18 -21.75 20.82
CA TYR A 435 1.29 -23.04 20.12
C TYR A 435 2.03 -24.08 20.97
N GLN A 436 1.43 -25.25 21.17
CA GLN A 436 1.97 -26.34 22.01
C GLN A 436 2.30 -25.93 23.48
N GLY A 437 1.74 -24.83 23.99
CA GLY A 437 2.04 -24.33 25.35
C GLY A 437 3.34 -23.52 25.46
N SER A 438 3.80 -22.92 24.36
CA SER A 438 5.02 -22.11 24.30
C SER A 438 4.95 -20.78 25.07
N GLY A 439 3.75 -20.27 25.36
CA GLY A 439 3.52 -18.92 25.86
C GLY A 439 3.70 -17.80 24.81
N GLU A 440 4.02 -18.14 23.56
CA GLU A 440 4.35 -17.19 22.48
C GLU A 440 3.52 -17.45 21.21
N GLU A 441 3.35 -16.42 20.38
CA GLU A 441 2.70 -16.54 19.07
C GLU A 441 3.66 -17.17 18.05
N LYS A 442 3.35 -18.39 17.59
CA LYS A 442 4.19 -19.17 16.68
C LYS A 442 3.64 -19.13 15.26
N ASN A 443 4.51 -18.99 14.27
CA ASN A 443 4.18 -19.21 12.86
C ASN A 443 4.43 -20.67 12.47
N VAL A 444 3.43 -21.33 11.89
CA VAL A 444 3.51 -22.70 11.37
C VAL A 444 2.94 -22.77 9.95
N SER A 445 3.59 -23.51 9.05
CA SER A 445 3.29 -23.49 7.61
C SER A 445 2.87 -24.85 7.07
N ILE A 446 1.93 -24.84 6.14
CA ILE A 446 1.47 -26.02 5.39
C ILE A 446 1.67 -25.78 3.89
N HIS A 447 2.04 -26.83 3.15
CA HIS A 447 2.11 -26.80 1.69
C HIS A 447 0.89 -27.50 1.11
N ILE A 448 0.36 -26.96 0.01
CA ILE A 448 -0.88 -27.38 -0.64
C ILE A 448 -0.60 -27.57 -2.13
N GLY A 449 -0.97 -28.74 -2.68
CA GLY A 449 -1.14 -28.93 -4.12
C GLY A 449 -2.56 -28.56 -4.55
N LEU A 450 -2.69 -27.73 -5.58
CA LEU A 450 -3.97 -27.26 -6.11
C LEU A 450 -4.30 -27.94 -7.44
N PHE A 451 -5.58 -28.30 -7.62
CA PHE A 451 -6.08 -29.13 -8.73
C PHE A 451 -6.72 -28.30 -9.86
N GLY A 452 -6.02 -27.30 -10.39
CA GLY A 452 -6.55 -26.33 -11.38
C GLY A 452 -6.81 -26.88 -12.79
N GLU A 453 -6.59 -28.18 -13.05
CA GLU A 453 -7.15 -28.89 -14.21
C GLU A 453 -8.56 -29.47 -13.94
N ILE A 454 -8.91 -29.63 -12.66
CA ILE A 454 -10.14 -30.28 -12.16
C ILE A 454 -11.12 -29.23 -11.61
N ALA A 455 -10.61 -28.27 -10.83
CA ALA A 455 -11.35 -27.16 -10.22
C ALA A 455 -10.72 -25.78 -10.58
N PRO A 456 -10.59 -25.43 -11.87
CA PRO A 456 -9.94 -24.19 -12.32
C PRO A 456 -10.51 -22.90 -11.71
N MET A 457 -11.82 -22.84 -11.44
CA MET A 457 -12.48 -21.66 -10.86
C MET A 457 -12.11 -21.49 -9.38
N SER A 458 -12.20 -22.59 -8.61
CA SER A 458 -11.92 -22.60 -7.17
C SER A 458 -10.43 -22.39 -6.90
N VAL A 459 -9.56 -23.00 -7.70
CA VAL A 459 -8.11 -22.76 -7.65
C VAL A 459 -7.77 -21.33 -8.03
N LEU A 460 -8.33 -20.76 -9.10
CA LEU A 460 -8.06 -19.36 -9.44
C LEU A 460 -8.58 -18.40 -8.37
N ASN A 461 -9.75 -18.66 -7.77
CA ASN A 461 -10.30 -17.89 -6.66
C ASN A 461 -9.37 -17.90 -5.44
N PHE A 462 -8.90 -19.08 -5.05
CA PHE A 462 -7.94 -19.25 -3.96
C PHE A 462 -6.61 -18.54 -4.26
N VAL A 463 -6.03 -18.75 -5.44
CA VAL A 463 -4.79 -18.10 -5.90
C VAL A 463 -4.92 -16.57 -5.91
N GLY A 464 -6.07 -16.04 -6.33
CA GLY A 464 -6.34 -14.61 -6.37
C GLY A 464 -6.45 -13.97 -4.99
N LEU A 465 -7.20 -14.60 -4.07
CA LEU A 465 -7.31 -14.15 -2.67
C LEU A 465 -6.03 -14.40 -1.84
N CYS A 466 -5.16 -15.31 -2.31
CA CYS A 466 -3.81 -15.50 -1.79
C CYS A 466 -2.84 -14.39 -2.25
N LYS A 467 -2.99 -13.86 -3.47
CA LYS A 467 -2.15 -12.75 -4.00
C LYS A 467 -2.65 -11.35 -3.60
N GLY A 468 -3.89 -11.23 -3.11
CA GLY A 468 -4.50 -9.98 -2.64
C GLY A 468 -5.08 -9.13 -3.77
N GLN A 469 -6.28 -8.57 -3.56
CA GLN A 469 -7.05 -7.93 -4.64
C GLN A 469 -7.83 -6.70 -4.14
N ALA A 470 -7.57 -5.53 -4.71
CA ALA A 470 -8.40 -4.35 -4.49
C ALA A 470 -9.72 -4.43 -5.28
N LYS A 471 -10.86 -4.18 -4.63
CA LYS A 471 -12.20 -4.15 -5.24
C LYS A 471 -13.09 -3.18 -4.46
N GLN A 472 -13.61 -2.14 -5.14
CA GLN A 472 -14.53 -1.14 -4.55
C GLN A 472 -14.04 -0.51 -3.22
N GLY A 473 -12.77 -0.12 -3.15
CA GLY A 473 -12.19 0.51 -1.95
C GLY A 473 -11.87 -0.45 -0.79
N LYS A 474 -12.11 -1.76 -0.93
CA LYS A 474 -11.66 -2.79 0.01
C LYS A 474 -10.56 -3.67 -0.62
N PHE A 475 -9.61 -4.10 0.19
CA PHE A 475 -8.56 -5.04 -0.21
C PHE A 475 -8.89 -6.43 0.35
N LEU A 476 -9.23 -7.36 -0.55
CA LEU A 476 -9.62 -8.73 -0.23
C LEU A 476 -8.37 -9.63 -0.30
N HIS A 477 -8.03 -10.27 0.82
CA HIS A 477 -6.86 -11.13 0.95
C HIS A 477 -7.06 -12.11 2.11
N TYR A 478 -6.57 -13.35 1.98
CA TYR A 478 -6.60 -14.33 3.09
C TYR A 478 -5.73 -13.95 4.29
N VAL A 479 -4.67 -13.15 4.12
CA VAL A 479 -3.81 -12.75 5.24
C VAL A 479 -4.58 -11.86 6.22
N GLY A 480 -4.51 -12.22 7.51
CA GLY A 480 -5.29 -11.63 8.58
C GLY A 480 -6.74 -12.14 8.68
N THR A 481 -7.15 -13.14 7.90
CA THR A 481 -8.41 -13.86 8.16
C THR A 481 -8.19 -14.94 9.24
N PRO A 482 -9.11 -15.09 10.21
CA PRO A 482 -8.99 -16.10 11.25
C PRO A 482 -9.49 -17.49 10.81
N LEU A 483 -9.22 -18.48 11.65
CA LEU A 483 -9.87 -19.79 11.62
C LEU A 483 -11.23 -19.66 12.30
N HIS A 484 -12.32 -19.75 11.54
CA HIS A 484 -13.67 -19.52 12.06
C HIS A 484 -14.22 -20.72 12.82
N ARG A 485 -13.82 -21.94 12.42
CA ARG A 485 -14.31 -23.19 12.99
C ARG A 485 -13.24 -24.28 13.05
N ILE A 486 -13.16 -24.97 14.17
CA ILE A 486 -12.54 -26.30 14.33
C ILE A 486 -13.65 -27.28 14.69
N VAL A 487 -13.89 -28.28 13.85
CA VAL A 487 -14.71 -29.44 14.20
C VAL A 487 -13.79 -30.66 14.22
N PRO A 488 -13.41 -31.17 15.41
CA PRO A 488 -12.57 -32.36 15.55
C PRO A 488 -13.11 -33.53 14.73
N ASP A 489 -12.20 -34.35 14.21
CA ASP A 489 -12.49 -35.47 13.31
C ASP A 489 -13.32 -35.12 12.05
N PHE A 490 -13.42 -33.83 11.69
CA PHE A 490 -14.15 -33.39 10.51
C PHE A 490 -13.42 -32.32 9.70
N VAL A 491 -13.42 -31.04 10.13
CA VAL A 491 -12.88 -29.92 9.32
C VAL A 491 -12.33 -28.74 10.13
N LEU A 492 -11.33 -28.08 9.53
CA LEU A 492 -10.93 -26.69 9.82
C LEU A 492 -11.58 -25.76 8.78
N GLN A 493 -12.34 -24.73 9.17
CA GLN A 493 -13.02 -23.80 8.24
C GLN A 493 -12.50 -22.35 8.39
N MET A 494 -12.06 -21.74 7.29
CA MET A 494 -11.39 -20.43 7.26
C MET A 494 -11.69 -19.65 5.95
N GLY A 495 -11.04 -18.50 5.75
CA GLY A 495 -11.06 -17.80 4.45
C GLY A 495 -12.19 -16.78 4.23
N ASP A 496 -12.88 -16.32 5.28
CA ASP A 496 -13.76 -15.14 5.20
C ASP A 496 -12.91 -13.86 5.06
N VAL A 497 -12.73 -13.40 3.82
CA VAL A 497 -11.99 -12.18 3.48
C VAL A 497 -12.80 -10.89 3.68
N LEU A 498 -14.08 -10.99 4.08
CA LEU A 498 -15.03 -9.88 4.07
C LEU A 498 -15.39 -9.40 5.48
N ASN A 499 -15.87 -10.29 6.35
CA ASN A 499 -16.29 -9.97 7.72
C ASN A 499 -15.25 -10.44 8.75
N ARG A 500 -14.48 -11.49 8.43
CA ARG A 500 -13.46 -12.13 9.30
C ARG A 500 -14.05 -12.76 10.57
N ASP A 501 -15.32 -13.15 10.53
CA ASP A 501 -16.03 -13.84 11.62
C ASP A 501 -16.64 -15.19 11.18
N GLY A 502 -16.61 -15.49 9.87
CA GLY A 502 -17.17 -16.71 9.29
C GLY A 502 -18.61 -16.55 8.80
N THR A 503 -19.19 -15.35 8.93
CA THR A 503 -20.49 -14.98 8.32
C THR A 503 -20.33 -14.39 6.92
N GLY A 504 -19.16 -13.86 6.60
CA GLY A 504 -18.86 -13.24 5.31
C GLY A 504 -18.30 -14.21 4.27
N GLY A 505 -18.04 -13.67 3.09
CA GLY A 505 -17.38 -14.38 1.99
C GLY A 505 -17.51 -13.60 0.70
N TYR A 506 -16.44 -13.56 -0.11
CA TYR A 506 -16.48 -12.82 -1.37
C TYR A 506 -15.42 -13.34 -2.36
N SER A 507 -15.87 -13.84 -3.52
CA SER A 507 -14.97 -14.39 -4.55
C SER A 507 -14.29 -13.29 -5.39
N ILE A 508 -13.21 -13.63 -6.09
CA ILE A 508 -12.57 -12.69 -7.03
C ILE A 508 -13.52 -12.26 -8.16
N PHE A 509 -14.45 -13.15 -8.55
CA PHE A 509 -15.42 -12.95 -9.63
C PHE A 509 -16.56 -12.00 -9.19
N GLY A 510 -17.13 -12.23 -8.01
CA GLY A 510 -18.27 -11.50 -7.45
C GLY A 510 -18.62 -11.99 -6.04
N PRO A 511 -19.84 -11.73 -5.53
CA PRO A 511 -20.26 -12.26 -4.23
C PRO A 511 -20.07 -13.78 -4.12
N THR A 512 -20.55 -14.53 -5.12
CA THR A 512 -20.37 -15.99 -5.25
C THR A 512 -20.09 -16.40 -6.70
N TYR A 513 -19.73 -17.68 -6.91
CA TYR A 513 -19.67 -18.35 -8.21
C TYR A 513 -20.27 -19.78 -8.14
N ASP A 514 -20.52 -20.36 -9.32
CA ASP A 514 -21.13 -21.70 -9.48
C ASP A 514 -20.28 -22.83 -8.89
N ASP A 515 -20.88 -24.02 -8.72
CA ASP A 515 -20.12 -25.25 -8.50
C ASP A 515 -19.44 -25.73 -9.80
N GLU A 516 -18.29 -26.37 -9.62
CA GLU A 516 -17.56 -27.10 -10.64
C GLU A 516 -17.95 -28.59 -10.60
N GLU A 517 -17.52 -29.38 -11.58
CA GLU A 517 -17.83 -30.81 -11.57
C GLU A 517 -17.13 -31.52 -10.40
N PHE A 518 -17.91 -32.31 -9.65
CA PHE A 518 -17.46 -33.02 -8.45
C PHE A 518 -16.67 -34.29 -8.80
N HIS A 519 -15.55 -34.11 -9.51
CA HIS A 519 -14.64 -35.17 -9.93
C HIS A 519 -13.96 -35.88 -8.74
N MET A 520 -13.77 -35.15 -7.63
CA MET A 520 -12.98 -35.57 -6.47
C MET A 520 -13.85 -35.95 -5.27
N SER A 521 -13.35 -36.90 -4.46
CA SER A 521 -14.00 -37.43 -3.26
C SER A 521 -13.17 -37.13 -2.01
N HIS A 522 -13.81 -36.85 -0.89
CA HIS A 522 -13.17 -36.58 0.41
C HIS A 522 -12.69 -37.89 1.07
N VAL A 523 -11.76 -38.59 0.42
CA VAL A 523 -11.38 -39.97 0.74
C VAL A 523 -10.56 -40.13 2.02
N SER A 524 -9.90 -39.06 2.50
CA SER A 524 -9.02 -39.04 3.67
C SER A 524 -8.96 -37.65 4.33
N LYS A 525 -8.08 -37.50 5.34
CA LYS A 525 -7.60 -36.21 5.86
C LYS A 525 -6.80 -35.39 4.82
N GLY A 526 -6.71 -34.08 5.03
CA GLY A 526 -5.91 -33.12 4.27
C GLY A 526 -6.51 -32.59 2.97
N PHE A 527 -7.74 -32.97 2.58
CA PHE A 527 -8.38 -32.43 1.37
C PHE A 527 -8.96 -31.04 1.60
N MET A 528 -8.91 -30.19 0.58
CA MET A 528 -9.41 -28.82 0.61
C MET A 528 -10.66 -28.67 -0.25
N GLY A 529 -11.75 -28.16 0.34
CA GLY A 529 -13.03 -27.97 -0.34
C GLY A 529 -13.68 -26.61 -0.06
N MET A 530 -14.55 -26.17 -0.97
CA MET A 530 -15.24 -24.88 -0.86
C MET A 530 -16.36 -24.92 0.19
N ALA A 531 -16.30 -23.99 1.15
CA ALA A 531 -17.36 -23.81 2.14
C ALA A 531 -18.42 -22.86 1.56
N ASN A 532 -19.55 -23.43 1.17
CA ASN A 532 -20.68 -22.73 0.56
C ASN A 532 -21.95 -22.90 1.41
N THR A 533 -23.00 -22.12 1.11
CA THR A 533 -24.30 -22.17 1.82
C THR A 533 -25.36 -22.95 1.04
N GLY A 534 -24.93 -23.77 0.08
CA GLY A 534 -25.77 -24.48 -0.88
C GLY A 534 -25.20 -24.42 -2.30
N LYS A 535 -25.86 -25.13 -3.22
CA LYS A 535 -25.41 -25.26 -4.61
C LYS A 535 -25.19 -23.89 -5.28
N ASN A 536 -24.07 -23.73 -5.98
CA ASN A 536 -23.64 -22.53 -6.71
C ASN A 536 -23.46 -21.27 -5.83
N THR A 537 -23.09 -21.42 -4.56
CA THR A 537 -22.84 -20.29 -3.63
C THR A 537 -21.38 -20.18 -3.16
N ASN A 538 -20.42 -20.63 -3.97
CA ASN A 538 -19.00 -20.61 -3.59
C ASN A 538 -18.48 -19.17 -3.45
N GLY A 539 -17.97 -18.83 -2.25
CA GLY A 539 -17.48 -17.49 -1.92
C GLY A 539 -15.95 -17.43 -1.85
N SER A 540 -15.42 -17.02 -0.69
CA SER A 540 -14.00 -17.12 -0.35
C SER A 540 -13.69 -18.19 0.71
N GLN A 541 -14.69 -18.63 1.48
CA GLN A 541 -14.46 -19.58 2.56
C GLN A 541 -14.15 -20.97 2.01
N PHE A 542 -13.23 -21.66 2.68
CA PHE A 542 -12.84 -23.03 2.39
C PHE A 542 -12.63 -23.81 3.68
N TYR A 543 -12.57 -25.13 3.56
CA TYR A 543 -12.21 -26.02 4.66
C TYR A 543 -11.06 -26.95 4.29
N ILE A 544 -10.39 -27.49 5.32
CA ILE A 544 -9.40 -28.58 5.23
C ILE A 544 -9.95 -29.76 6.05
N THR A 545 -9.97 -30.97 5.49
CA THR A 545 -10.48 -32.15 6.22
C THR A 545 -9.50 -32.66 7.27
N LEU A 546 -10.02 -32.96 8.47
CA LEU A 546 -9.30 -33.67 9.53
C LEU A 546 -9.48 -35.19 9.44
N ALA A 547 -10.55 -35.65 8.81
CA ALA A 547 -10.81 -37.07 8.53
C ALA A 547 -11.53 -37.28 7.19
N LYS A 548 -11.81 -38.54 6.86
CA LYS A 548 -12.56 -38.98 5.67
C LYS A 548 -14.02 -38.50 5.71
N ALA A 549 -14.39 -37.62 4.77
CA ALA A 549 -15.62 -36.82 4.84
C ALA A 549 -16.56 -37.01 3.62
N ARG A 550 -16.65 -38.23 3.08
CA ARG A 550 -17.36 -38.55 1.81
C ARG A 550 -18.83 -38.12 1.71
N TRP A 551 -19.49 -37.74 2.81
CA TRP A 551 -20.84 -37.16 2.77
C TRP A 551 -20.86 -35.72 2.19
N LEU A 552 -19.71 -35.07 2.05
CA LEU A 552 -19.56 -33.78 1.35
C LEU A 552 -19.40 -33.94 -0.18
N ASP A 553 -19.16 -35.16 -0.65
CA ASP A 553 -19.03 -35.46 -2.09
C ASP A 553 -20.31 -35.06 -2.83
N ARG A 554 -20.17 -34.55 -4.06
CA ARG A 554 -21.29 -34.03 -4.89
C ARG A 554 -22.05 -32.82 -4.32
N SER A 555 -21.59 -32.26 -3.20
CA SER A 555 -22.16 -31.06 -2.57
C SER A 555 -21.13 -29.92 -2.46
N HIS A 556 -19.85 -30.26 -2.30
CA HIS A 556 -18.75 -29.30 -2.19
C HIS A 556 -17.61 -29.62 -3.17
N VAL A 557 -17.10 -28.60 -3.85
CA VAL A 557 -15.98 -28.72 -4.80
C VAL A 557 -14.67 -28.89 -4.02
N VAL A 558 -13.99 -30.02 -4.22
CA VAL A 558 -12.61 -30.24 -3.76
C VAL A 558 -11.64 -29.65 -4.80
N PHE A 559 -10.74 -28.78 -4.36
CA PHE A 559 -9.85 -28.02 -5.25
C PHE A 559 -8.36 -28.13 -4.91
N GLY A 560 -7.99 -28.85 -3.85
CA GLY A 560 -6.60 -29.11 -3.50
C GLY A 560 -6.44 -30.12 -2.36
N LYS A 561 -5.18 -30.38 -1.99
CA LYS A 561 -4.81 -31.24 -0.86
C LYS A 561 -3.51 -30.76 -0.21
N VAL A 562 -3.42 -30.88 1.11
CA VAL A 562 -2.21 -30.61 1.89
C VAL A 562 -1.16 -31.69 1.59
N ILE A 563 0.01 -31.26 1.11
CA ILE A 563 1.13 -32.12 0.69
C ILE A 563 2.28 -32.15 1.71
N LYS A 564 2.38 -31.14 2.60
CA LYS A 564 3.30 -31.09 3.75
C LYS A 564 2.65 -30.28 4.88
N GLY A 565 2.92 -30.59 6.14
CA GLY A 565 2.24 -29.94 7.27
C GLY A 565 0.87 -30.56 7.60
N LEU A 566 0.65 -31.83 7.29
CA LEU A 566 -0.59 -32.55 7.61
C LEU A 566 -0.68 -32.88 9.12
N ASP A 567 0.48 -33.07 9.74
CA ASP A 567 0.74 -33.01 11.18
C ASP A 567 0.32 -31.67 11.78
N VAL A 568 0.76 -30.54 11.21
CA VAL A 568 0.36 -29.18 11.65
C VAL A 568 -1.16 -28.98 11.55
N VAL A 569 -1.80 -29.52 10.50
CA VAL A 569 -3.27 -29.51 10.36
C VAL A 569 -3.96 -30.32 11.46
N ALA A 570 -3.42 -31.48 11.84
CA ALA A 570 -3.95 -32.29 12.93
C ALA A 570 -3.79 -31.59 14.29
N GLU A 571 -2.61 -31.05 14.60
CA GLU A 571 -2.36 -30.29 15.84
C GLU A 571 -3.26 -29.06 15.98
N ILE A 572 -3.53 -28.35 14.88
CA ILE A 572 -4.52 -27.24 14.88
C ILE A 572 -5.95 -27.76 15.10
N GLY A 573 -6.27 -28.98 14.66
CA GLY A 573 -7.54 -29.66 14.90
C GLY A 573 -7.77 -30.11 16.35
N GLU A 574 -6.70 -30.32 17.13
CA GLU A 574 -6.77 -30.65 18.55
C GLU A 574 -6.99 -29.42 19.46
N ILE A 575 -6.83 -28.20 18.94
CA ILE A 575 -6.99 -26.97 19.73
C ILE A 575 -8.45 -26.86 20.23
N PRO A 576 -8.69 -26.69 21.55
CA PRO A 576 -10.03 -26.61 22.10
C PRO A 576 -10.92 -25.56 21.42
N ALA A 577 -12.17 -25.93 21.17
CA ALA A 577 -13.17 -25.11 20.50
C ALA A 577 -14.48 -25.03 21.30
N SER A 578 -15.21 -23.94 21.11
CA SER A 578 -16.53 -23.69 21.70
C SER A 578 -17.52 -24.79 21.31
N LYS A 579 -18.11 -25.49 22.29
CA LYS A 579 -19.11 -26.54 22.03
C LYS A 579 -20.40 -26.04 21.35
N ALA A 580 -20.66 -24.72 21.36
CA ALA A 580 -21.86 -24.13 20.77
C ALA A 580 -21.64 -23.59 19.35
N THR A 581 -20.46 -23.06 19.05
CA THR A 581 -20.15 -22.42 17.75
C THR A 581 -19.07 -23.14 16.95
N ALA A 582 -18.35 -24.09 17.57
CA ALA A 582 -17.12 -24.71 17.09
C ALA A 582 -15.99 -23.69 16.76
N HIS A 583 -16.08 -22.48 17.31
CA HIS A 583 -15.03 -21.45 17.18
C HIS A 583 -13.82 -21.78 18.08
N PRO A 584 -12.56 -21.56 17.63
CA PRO A 584 -11.37 -21.83 18.45
C PRO A 584 -11.35 -21.05 19.78
N MET A 585 -10.71 -21.62 20.80
CA MET A 585 -10.43 -20.93 22.07
C MET A 585 -9.08 -20.20 22.09
N LYS A 586 -8.25 -20.34 21.05
CA LYS A 586 -6.98 -19.64 20.83
C LYS A 586 -7.04 -18.87 19.52
N ASN A 587 -6.41 -17.69 19.46
CA ASN A 587 -6.39 -16.89 18.24
C ASN A 587 -5.51 -17.56 17.18
N ILE A 588 -6.14 -17.95 16.05
CA ILE A 588 -5.49 -18.61 14.92
C ILE A 588 -5.86 -17.81 13.67
N LYS A 589 -4.84 -17.33 12.94
CA LYS A 589 -5.02 -16.47 11.75
C LYS A 589 -4.00 -16.79 10.67
N ILE A 590 -4.38 -16.66 9.40
CA ILE A 590 -3.44 -16.78 8.28
C ILE A 590 -2.50 -15.57 8.34
N SER A 591 -1.22 -15.78 8.63
CA SER A 591 -0.18 -14.74 8.72
C SER A 591 0.53 -14.51 7.39
N ALA A 592 0.65 -15.55 6.54
CA ALA A 592 1.13 -15.44 5.17
C ALA A 592 0.37 -16.39 4.24
N CYS A 593 0.22 -15.96 2.98
CA CYS A 593 -0.22 -16.82 1.89
C CYS A 593 0.73 -16.57 0.71
N GLN A 594 1.38 -17.62 0.22
CA GLN A 594 2.30 -17.57 -0.90
C GLN A 594 1.88 -18.59 -1.96
N ILE A 595 1.94 -18.20 -3.23
CA ILE A 595 1.82 -19.11 -4.36
C ILE A 595 3.22 -19.45 -4.84
N VAL A 596 3.46 -20.73 -5.11
CA VAL A 596 4.73 -21.27 -5.61
C VAL A 596 4.55 -21.56 -7.09
N ASP A 597 5.36 -20.92 -7.92
CA ASP A 597 5.40 -21.20 -9.35
C ASP A 597 6.14 -22.55 -9.56
N ILE A 598 5.46 -23.53 -10.16
CA ILE A 598 6.02 -24.87 -10.42
C ILE A 598 6.39 -25.02 -11.90
N ASP A 599 7.62 -25.44 -12.19
CA ASP A 599 8.13 -25.58 -13.56
C ASP A 599 7.32 -26.57 -14.41
N ARG A 600 6.76 -27.60 -13.77
CA ARG A 600 5.95 -28.65 -14.41
C ARG A 600 4.85 -29.12 -13.47
N LYS A 601 3.68 -29.37 -14.06
CA LYS A 601 2.57 -30.08 -13.41
C LYS A 601 2.98 -31.51 -13.08
N TRP A 602 2.61 -32.00 -11.91
CA TRP A 602 2.97 -33.33 -11.42
C TRP A 602 1.77 -34.07 -10.84
N VAL A 603 1.82 -35.41 -10.82
CA VAL A 603 0.73 -36.28 -10.35
C VAL A 603 1.00 -36.72 -8.92
N MET A 604 0.00 -36.65 -8.05
CA MET A 604 0.12 -37.13 -6.66
C MET A 604 0.30 -38.65 -6.61
N THR A 605 1.20 -39.14 -5.74
CA THR A 605 1.31 -40.58 -5.46
C THR A 605 0.15 -41.05 -4.57
N GLU A 606 -0.13 -42.35 -4.52
CA GLU A 606 -1.16 -42.89 -3.62
C GLU A 606 -0.83 -42.59 -2.15
N GLU A 607 0.44 -42.67 -1.76
CA GLU A 607 0.96 -42.26 -0.43
C GLU A 607 0.73 -40.77 -0.10
N GLN A 608 0.56 -39.92 -1.12
CA GLN A 608 0.22 -38.50 -0.94
C GLN A 608 -1.29 -38.25 -1.00
N LEU A 609 -2.09 -39.17 -1.53
CA LEU A 609 -3.55 -39.09 -1.63
C LEU A 609 -4.24 -39.72 -0.41
N PHE A 610 -3.70 -40.82 0.10
CA PHE A 610 -4.20 -41.66 1.19
C PHE A 610 -3.13 -41.78 2.29
N SER A 611 -3.51 -41.90 3.56
CA SER A 611 -2.56 -42.21 4.62
C SER A 611 -2.40 -43.72 4.83
N ASP A 612 -1.34 -44.13 5.53
CA ASP A 612 -1.10 -45.53 5.95
C ASP A 612 -2.28 -46.18 6.70
N GLU A 613 -3.22 -45.38 7.23
CA GLU A 613 -4.43 -45.83 7.91
C GLU A 613 -5.60 -45.99 6.92
N ASP A 614 -5.66 -45.18 5.86
CA ASP A 614 -6.67 -45.27 4.79
C ASP A 614 -6.41 -46.44 3.83
N ILE A 615 -5.14 -46.86 3.65
CA ILE A 615 -4.70 -47.91 2.72
C ILE A 615 -4.96 -49.33 3.26
N LYS A 616 -5.20 -49.49 4.56
CA LYS A 616 -5.31 -50.81 5.24
C LYS A 616 -6.75 -51.38 5.31
N VAL A 617 -7.63 -51.04 4.37
CA VAL A 617 -9.07 -51.36 4.39
C VAL A 617 -9.54 -52.09 3.13
#